data_AF-A0A2D6PAA4-F1
#
_entry.id   AF-A0A2D6PAA4-F1
#
_cell.length_a   1.000
_cell.length_b   1.000
_cell.length_c   1.000
_cell.angle_alpha   90.00
_cell.angle_beta   90.00
_cell.angle_gamma   90.00
#
_symmetry.space_group_name_H-M   'P 1'
#
loop_
_entity.id
_entity.type
_entity.pdbx_description
1 polymer ?
#
loop_
_entity_poly.entity_id
_entity_poly.type
_entity_poly.pdbx_seq_one_letter_code
_entity_poly.pdbx_strand_id
1 'polypeptide(L)'
;MGRGEQGVLLVRPYTNDICAHWRFVDEETSIKSSHKIYEMFCEYKQRKDFIGMDMARKFLEMGFTRARRYANHSSGRKYAKDRSILPIESDCLTSEKSRSAKVFKEVRDKAAYDSEYVTMRKEWRSKE
;
A
#
# COMPACT_ATOMS: atom_id res chain seq x y z
N MET A 1 18.72 0.24 0.48
CA MET A 1 17.35 0.42 -0.05
C MET A 1 16.43 -0.56 0.68
N GLY A 2 15.29 -0.11 1.21
CA GLY A 2 14.27 -0.99 1.82
C GLY A 2 14.10 -0.92 3.35
N ARG A 3 13.88 0.29 3.93
CA ARG A 3 13.29 0.43 5.28
C ARG A 3 11.84 0.97 5.21
N GLY A 4 11.12 0.64 4.13
CA GLY A 4 9.76 1.15 3.91
C GLY A 4 8.69 0.45 4.74
N GLU A 5 8.95 -0.79 5.17
CA GLU A 5 7.96 -1.69 5.79
C GLU A 5 8.25 -2.05 7.27
N GLN A 6 9.40 -1.65 7.83
CA GLN A 6 9.70 -1.87 9.24
C GLN A 6 8.98 -0.80 10.09
N GLY A 7 7.87 -1.19 10.73
CA GLY A 7 7.12 -0.35 11.68
C GLY A 7 5.61 -0.25 11.42
N VAL A 8 5.14 -0.60 10.22
CA VAL A 8 3.69 -0.51 9.84
C VAL A 8 2.79 -1.37 10.72
N LEU A 9 3.33 -2.42 11.33
CA LEU A 9 2.54 -3.38 12.10
C LEU A 9 2.57 -3.15 13.62
N LEU A 10 3.26 -2.10 14.10
CA LEU A 10 3.50 -1.91 15.53
C LEU A 10 2.88 -0.62 16.11
N VAL A 11 2.39 0.30 15.28
CA VAL A 11 1.78 1.55 15.76
C VAL A 11 0.27 1.37 15.92
N ARG A 12 -0.15 0.91 17.10
CA ARG A 12 -1.57 0.94 17.49
C ARG A 12 -2.00 2.37 17.85
N PRO A 13 -3.24 2.80 17.55
CA PRO A 13 -4.36 2.02 17.01
C PRO A 13 -4.40 1.92 15.46
N TYR A 14 -3.65 2.76 14.75
CA TYR A 14 -3.76 2.95 13.29
C TYR A 14 -3.71 1.65 12.48
N THR A 15 -2.82 0.72 12.81
CA THR A 15 -2.70 -0.55 12.08
C THR A 15 -4.01 -1.33 12.06
N ASN A 16 -4.73 -1.40 13.18
CA ASN A 16 -5.97 -2.18 13.27
C ASN A 16 -7.09 -1.53 12.45
N ASP A 17 -7.26 -0.22 12.61
CA ASP A 17 -8.33 0.53 11.96
C ASP A 17 -8.15 0.54 10.44
N ILE A 18 -6.93 0.78 9.95
CA ILE A 18 -6.64 0.79 8.52
C ILE A 18 -6.75 -0.64 7.94
N CYS A 19 -6.28 -1.65 8.67
CA CYS A 19 -6.34 -3.05 8.22
C CYS A 19 -7.79 -3.57 8.09
N ALA A 20 -8.73 -3.07 8.91
CA ALA A 20 -10.14 -3.42 8.80
C ALA A 20 -10.72 -3.09 7.41
N HIS A 21 -10.22 -2.02 6.77
CA HIS A 21 -10.65 -1.55 5.46
C HIS A 21 -9.76 -2.01 4.30
N TRP A 22 -8.67 -2.74 4.58
CA TRP A 22 -7.67 -3.08 3.57
C TRP A 22 -7.96 -4.41 2.85
N ARG A 23 -8.40 -4.35 1.60
CA ARG A 23 -8.81 -5.49 0.78
C ARG A 23 -8.44 -5.27 -0.69
N PHE A 24 -8.05 -6.34 -1.39
CA PHE A 24 -7.64 -6.30 -2.80
C PHE A 24 -7.99 -7.61 -3.54
N VAL A 25 -9.18 -8.15 -3.25
CA VAL A 25 -9.65 -9.40 -3.89
C VAL A 25 -9.87 -9.18 -5.38
N ASP A 26 -10.53 -8.09 -5.73
CA ASP A 26 -10.86 -7.69 -7.09
C ASP A 26 -10.68 -6.16 -7.28
N GLU A 27 -10.92 -5.68 -8.50
CA GLU A 27 -10.82 -4.26 -8.85
C GLU A 27 -11.80 -3.38 -8.06
N GLU A 28 -13.07 -3.79 -7.92
CA GLU A 28 -14.11 -3.03 -7.23
C GLU A 28 -13.79 -2.89 -5.74
N THR A 29 -13.42 -4.00 -5.11
CA THR A 29 -12.98 -4.06 -3.71
C THR A 29 -11.73 -3.22 -3.50
N SER A 30 -10.80 -3.21 -4.45
CA SER A 30 -9.59 -2.38 -4.40
C SER A 30 -9.90 -0.88 -4.50
N ILE A 31 -10.88 -0.49 -5.31
CA ILE A 31 -11.36 0.90 -5.38
C ILE A 31 -11.94 1.32 -4.03
N LYS A 32 -12.88 0.54 -3.47
CA LYS A 32 -13.48 0.82 -2.16
C LYS A 32 -12.42 0.90 -1.05
N SER A 33 -11.49 -0.06 -1.03
CA SER A 33 -10.44 -0.14 -0.03
C SER A 33 -9.46 1.03 -0.11
N SER A 34 -8.90 1.30 -1.29
CA SER A 34 -7.94 2.39 -1.47
C SER A 34 -8.56 3.75 -1.18
N HIS A 35 -9.81 4.00 -1.61
CA HIS A 35 -10.52 5.24 -1.31
C HIS A 35 -10.77 5.40 0.19
N LYS A 36 -11.19 4.35 0.90
CA LYS A 36 -11.39 4.43 2.35
C LYS A 36 -10.10 4.73 3.09
N ILE A 37 -8.99 4.11 2.71
CA ILE A 37 -7.68 4.38 3.32
C ILE A 37 -7.21 5.81 3.01
N TYR A 38 -7.50 6.33 1.82
CA TYR A 38 -7.19 7.72 1.47
C TYR A 38 -8.06 8.73 2.23
N GLU A 39 -9.33 8.41 2.48
CA GLU A 39 -10.18 9.20 3.38
C GLU A 39 -9.55 9.28 4.79
N MET A 40 -9.12 8.14 5.34
CA MET A 40 -8.41 8.12 6.63
C MET A 40 -7.13 8.96 6.58
N PHE A 41 -6.36 8.90 5.49
CA PHE A 41 -5.20 9.78 5.29
C PHE A 41 -5.57 11.27 5.37
N CYS A 42 -6.66 11.68 4.72
CA CYS A 42 -7.16 13.05 4.75
C CYS A 42 -7.65 13.45 6.16
N GLU A 43 -8.27 12.54 6.90
CA GLU A 43 -8.66 12.79 8.30
C GLU A 43 -7.43 13.01 9.20
N TYR A 44 -6.40 12.18 9.06
CA TYR A 44 -5.13 12.36 9.79
C TYR A 44 -4.44 13.67 9.41
N LYS A 45 -4.48 14.02 8.12
CA LYS A 45 -3.97 15.30 7.62
C LYS A 45 -4.65 16.49 8.30
N GLN A 46 -5.98 16.51 8.38
CA GLN A 46 -6.73 17.57 9.07
C GLN A 46 -6.34 17.69 10.55
N ARG A 47 -5.98 16.57 11.18
CA ARG A 47 -5.52 16.52 12.59
C ARG A 47 -4.03 16.82 12.76
N LYS A 48 -3.30 17.08 11.66
CA LYS A 48 -1.82 17.20 11.63
C LYS A 48 -1.12 15.99 12.24
N ASP A 49 -1.70 14.81 12.05
CA ASP A 49 -1.18 13.53 12.54
C ASP A 49 -0.31 12.87 11.45
N PHE A 50 0.98 13.18 11.46
CA PHE A 50 1.92 12.63 10.49
C PHE A 50 2.00 11.10 10.55
N ILE A 51 1.93 10.52 11.75
CA ILE A 51 2.07 9.07 11.92
C ILE A 51 0.87 8.36 11.30
N GLY A 52 -0.35 8.83 11.56
CA GLY A 52 -1.55 8.33 10.88
C GLY A 52 -1.47 8.44 9.36
N MET A 53 -0.98 9.58 8.85
CA MET A 53 -0.79 9.80 7.40
C MET A 53 0.22 8.80 6.80
N ASP A 54 1.41 8.64 7.40
CA ASP A 54 2.42 7.71 6.87
C ASP A 54 1.94 6.25 6.95
N MET A 55 1.19 5.89 8.00
CA MET A 55 0.57 4.56 8.12
C MET A 55 -0.43 4.30 7.00
N ALA A 56 -1.37 5.21 6.74
CA ALA A 56 -2.33 5.07 5.63
C ALA A 56 -1.61 4.95 4.27
N ARG A 57 -0.60 5.79 4.00
CA ARG A 57 0.21 5.71 2.79
C ARG A 57 0.96 4.37 2.68
N LYS A 58 1.48 3.82 3.78
CA LYS A 58 2.16 2.51 3.80
C LYS A 58 1.20 1.37 3.48
N PHE A 59 -0.04 1.42 3.98
CA PHE A 59 -1.07 0.44 3.61
C PHE A 59 -1.46 0.53 2.13
N LEU A 60 -1.54 1.73 1.56
CA LEU A 60 -1.72 1.91 0.12
C LEU A 60 -0.56 1.29 -0.68
N GLU A 61 0.68 1.51 -0.23
CA GLU A 61 1.87 0.88 -0.84
C GLU A 61 1.84 -0.64 -0.74
N MET A 62 1.49 -1.19 0.43
CA MET A 62 1.32 -2.63 0.62
C MET A 62 0.23 -3.19 -0.30
N GLY A 63 -0.86 -2.46 -0.52
CA GLY A 63 -1.92 -2.86 -1.44
C GLY A 63 -1.39 -2.99 -2.88
N PHE A 64 -0.65 -1.98 -3.33
CA PHE A 64 0.00 -1.99 -4.64
C PHE A 64 0.98 -3.16 -4.79
N THR A 65 1.92 -3.33 -3.86
CA THR A 65 2.98 -4.34 -3.98
C THR A 65 2.43 -5.76 -3.87
N ARG A 66 1.46 -6.01 -2.97
CA ARG A 66 0.83 -7.33 -2.86
C ARG A 66 -0.01 -7.66 -4.09
N ALA A 67 -0.85 -6.74 -4.55
CA ALA A 67 -1.64 -6.97 -5.75
C ALA A 67 -0.72 -7.23 -6.97
N ARG A 68 0.37 -6.46 -7.13
CA ARG A 68 1.34 -6.69 -8.21
C ARG A 68 2.03 -8.05 -8.09
N ARG A 69 2.37 -8.49 -6.87
CA ARG A 69 2.94 -9.84 -6.64
C ARG A 69 1.97 -10.94 -7.09
N TYR A 70 0.68 -10.83 -6.77
CA TYR A 70 -0.32 -11.81 -7.20
C TYR A 70 -0.62 -11.74 -8.70
N ALA A 71 -0.51 -10.57 -9.32
CA ALA A 71 -0.58 -10.45 -10.77
C ALA A 71 0.60 -11.17 -11.45
N ASN A 72 1.80 -11.07 -10.87
CA ASN A 72 2.99 -11.73 -11.40
C ASN A 72 3.00 -13.24 -11.12
N HIS A 73 2.49 -13.66 -9.96
CA HIS A 73 2.46 -15.05 -9.52
C HIS A 73 1.13 -15.34 -8.80
N SER A 74 0.15 -15.87 -9.53
CA SER A 74 -1.21 -16.08 -9.03
C SER A 74 -1.26 -17.01 -7.81
N SER A 75 -0.41 -18.04 -7.80
CA SER A 75 -0.23 -19.00 -6.70
C SER A 75 0.35 -18.39 -5.41
N GLY A 76 0.80 -17.13 -5.45
CA GLY A 76 1.51 -16.47 -4.37
C GLY A 76 2.94 -16.97 -4.16
N ARG A 77 3.39 -18.00 -4.88
CA ARG A 77 4.75 -18.54 -4.81
C ARG A 77 5.62 -17.90 -5.88
N LYS A 78 6.73 -17.28 -5.47
CA LYS A 78 7.74 -16.74 -6.38
C LYS A 78 8.84 -17.75 -6.73
N TYR A 79 9.12 -18.67 -5.81
CA TYR A 79 10.23 -19.61 -5.91
C TYR A 79 9.71 -21.04 -6.09
N ALA A 80 10.35 -21.78 -6.99
CA ALA A 80 10.16 -23.23 -7.11
C ALA A 80 10.88 -23.97 -5.96
N LYS A 81 10.74 -25.30 -5.91
CA LYS A 81 11.34 -26.13 -4.85
C LYS A 81 12.88 -26.05 -4.83
N ASP A 82 13.48 -25.83 -6.00
CA ASP A 82 14.93 -25.66 -6.20
C ASP A 82 15.43 -24.22 -5.99
N ARG A 83 14.54 -23.33 -5.51
CA ARG A 83 14.78 -21.88 -5.32
C ARG A 83 14.97 -21.07 -6.61
N SER A 84 14.74 -21.66 -7.78
CA SER A 84 14.62 -20.88 -9.02
C SER A 84 13.40 -19.96 -8.98
N ILE A 85 13.45 -18.83 -9.69
CA ILE A 85 12.33 -17.91 -9.81
C ILE A 85 11.34 -18.50 -10.81
N LEU A 86 10.08 -18.63 -10.41
CA LEU A 86 9.02 -19.08 -11.31
C LEU A 86 8.77 -18.02 -12.40
N PRO A 87 8.40 -18.44 -13.63
CA PRO A 87 7.92 -17.51 -14.64
C PRO A 87 6.79 -16.64 -14.11
N ILE A 88 6.72 -15.40 -14.58
CA ILE A 88 5.55 -14.56 -14.34
C ILE A 88 4.37 -15.08 -15.16
N GLU A 89 3.15 -14.86 -14.67
CA GLU A 89 1.94 -15.20 -15.41
C GLU A 89 1.87 -14.42 -16.74
N SER A 90 1.36 -15.07 -17.79
CA SER A 90 1.22 -14.45 -19.12
C SER A 90 0.23 -13.28 -19.12
N ASP A 91 -0.75 -13.29 -18.22
CA ASP A 91 -1.77 -12.25 -18.04
C ASP A 91 -1.39 -11.22 -16.96
N CYS A 92 -0.14 -11.18 -16.49
CA CYS A 92 0.30 -10.34 -15.37
C CYS A 92 0.02 -8.82 -15.55
N LEU A 93 -0.20 -8.37 -16.79
CA LEU A 93 -0.55 -6.98 -17.11
C LEU A 93 -2.07 -6.75 -17.20
N THR A 94 -2.86 -7.77 -17.51
CA THR A 94 -4.29 -7.66 -17.80
C THR A 94 -5.19 -8.28 -16.73
N SER A 95 -4.63 -9.10 -15.84
CA SER A 95 -5.35 -9.77 -14.76
C SER A 95 -6.02 -8.79 -13.79
N GLU A 96 -7.04 -9.28 -13.08
CA GLU A 96 -7.77 -8.50 -12.07
C GLU A 96 -6.85 -7.96 -10.96
N LYS A 97 -5.79 -8.69 -10.64
CA LYS A 97 -4.75 -8.26 -9.70
C LYS A 97 -3.88 -7.14 -10.27
N SER A 98 -3.62 -7.12 -11.58
CA SER A 98 -2.94 -6.00 -12.23
C SER A 98 -3.77 -4.72 -12.13
N ARG A 99 -5.08 -4.81 -12.35
CA ARG A 99 -6.01 -3.69 -12.20
C ARG A 99 -6.08 -3.20 -10.75
N SER A 100 -6.22 -4.13 -9.81
CA SER A 100 -6.14 -3.86 -8.37
C SER A 100 -4.85 -3.11 -7.99
N ALA A 101 -3.70 -3.56 -8.51
CA ALA A 101 -2.42 -2.91 -8.29
C ALA A 101 -2.39 -1.49 -8.85
N LYS A 102 -2.97 -1.27 -10.03
CA LYS A 102 -3.08 0.06 -10.64
C LYS A 102 -3.88 1.02 -9.76
N VAL A 103 -5.04 0.58 -9.27
CA VAL A 103 -5.89 1.37 -8.36
C VAL A 103 -5.12 1.80 -7.11
N PHE A 104 -4.49 0.86 -6.40
CA PHE A 104 -3.70 1.19 -5.21
C PHE A 104 -2.53 2.12 -5.52
N LYS A 105 -1.85 1.93 -6.66
CA LYS A 105 -0.74 2.80 -7.08
C LYS A 105 -1.20 4.24 -7.27
N GLU A 106 -2.31 4.45 -7.98
CA GLU A 106 -2.85 5.79 -8.24
C GLU A 106 -3.18 6.53 -6.93
N VAL A 107 -3.84 5.85 -5.99
CA VAL A 107 -4.20 6.44 -4.70
C VAL A 107 -2.97 6.62 -3.80
N ARG A 108 -2.04 5.67 -3.81
CA ARG A 108 -0.76 5.81 -3.10
C ARG A 108 0.01 7.03 -3.59
N ASP A 109 0.07 7.25 -4.89
CA ASP A 109 0.82 8.36 -5.49
C ASP A 109 0.22 9.71 -5.04
N LYS A 110 -1.12 9.82 -4.97
CA LYS A 110 -1.79 10.99 -4.37
C LYS A 110 -1.34 11.26 -2.93
N ALA A 111 -1.33 10.24 -2.07
CA ALA A 111 -0.90 10.39 -0.68
C ALA A 111 0.61 10.66 -0.54
N ALA A 112 1.44 10.03 -1.39
CA ALA A 112 2.89 10.16 -1.33
C ALA A 112 3.39 11.52 -1.84
N TYR A 113 2.68 12.14 -2.78
CA TYR A 113 3.01 13.45 -3.35
C TYR A 113 2.20 14.60 -2.75
N ASP A 114 1.39 14.34 -1.72
CA ASP A 114 0.72 15.39 -0.97
C ASP A 114 1.75 16.34 -0.34
N SER A 115 1.59 17.65 -0.57
CA SER A 115 2.57 18.66 -0.17
C SER A 115 2.74 18.78 1.34
N GLU A 116 1.66 18.60 2.11
CA GLU A 116 1.70 18.65 3.57
C GLU A 116 2.40 17.39 4.11
N TYR A 117 2.03 16.22 3.59
CA TYR A 117 2.72 14.97 3.92
C TYR A 117 4.23 15.04 3.65
N VAL A 118 4.62 15.54 2.47
CA VAL A 118 6.04 15.68 2.10
C VAL A 118 6.78 16.60 3.07
N THR A 119 6.14 17.70 3.50
CA THR A 119 6.71 18.63 4.48
C THR A 119 6.86 17.96 5.84
N MET A 120 5.78 17.40 6.40
CA MET A 120 5.78 16.73 7.70
C MET A 120 6.78 15.55 7.74
N ARG A 121 6.91 14.81 6.64
CA ARG A 121 7.89 13.72 6.53
C ARG A 121 9.32 14.23 6.60
N LYS A 122 9.64 15.36 5.97
CA LYS A 122 10.98 15.97 6.04
C LYS A 122 11.28 16.41 7.47
N GLU A 123 10.34 17.09 8.12
CA GLU A 123 10.48 17.52 9.52
C GLU A 123 10.64 16.36 10.49
N TRP A 124 9.87 15.28 10.30
CA TRP A 124 9.99 14.08 11.11
C TRP A 124 11.36 13.42 10.95
N ARG A 125 11.85 13.30 9.70
CA ARG A 125 13.18 12.72 9.42
C ARG A 125 14.35 13.58 9.91
N SER A 126 14.19 14.89 10.06
CA SER A 126 15.24 15.75 10.63
C SER A 126 15.34 15.65 12.15
N LYS A 127 14.32 15.08 12.80
CA LYS A 127 14.25 14.88 14.26
C LYS A 127 14.65 13.46 14.68
N GLU A 128 14.94 12.58 13.72
CA GLU A 128 15.46 11.21 13.90
C GLU A 128 16.99 11.23 13.94
#